data_AF-A0A842V9D9-F1
#
_entry.id   AF-A0A842V9D9-F1
#
_cell.length_a   1.000
_cell.length_b   1.000
_cell.length_c   1.000
_cell.angle_alpha   90.00
_cell.angle_beta   90.00
_cell.angle_gamma   90.00
#
_symmetry.space_group_name_H-M   'P 1'
#
loop_
_entity.id
_entity.type
_entity.pdbx_description
1 polymer ?
#
loop_
_entity_poly.entity_id
_entity_poly.type
_entity_poly.pdbx_seq_one_letter_code
_entity_poly.pdbx_strand_id
1 'polypeptide(L)'
;MKKVKVICPHCSEKGYIELSEDSLKDFPRGLLAVNIAPNIICPHEFIVYLDRNLTVRDYFTTDFQIQLPTLRTPEKFNDLKLPKKETLNLDLIKLDFPAILFVHILKSIFLGKKTALLLNEDMVFLKEHLFNFFRYLTRDSFEIELNIITENEYKKNKKKFKNSMVFKDKEVIRNFKKLIDPKKLKVERQIVMKFFSESDLAYSYLLLRNEIQKAYFLAKSIVNFVENFKEEERTESEKVSENSMLAGILEHAVSKEKVILMVVSDYLRDKHDVKVQKDYIKFLLEIVNHYFNANTNKIEITNI
;
A
#
# COMPACT_ATOMS: atom_id res chain seq x y z
N MET A 1 -6.60 30.07 20.06
CA MET A 1 -5.66 29.55 19.03
C MET A 1 -4.34 30.28 19.14
N LYS A 2 -3.20 29.59 19.01
CA LYS A 2 -1.87 30.23 19.09
C LYS A 2 -1.11 30.05 17.78
N LYS A 3 -0.48 31.13 17.30
CA LYS A 3 0.36 31.15 16.10
C LYS A 3 1.81 30.88 16.47
N VAL A 4 2.43 29.94 15.77
CA VAL A 4 3.85 29.60 15.95
C VAL A 4 4.58 29.86 14.65
N LYS A 5 5.68 30.60 14.72
CA LYS A 5 6.55 30.85 13.56
C LYS A 5 7.45 29.63 13.33
N VAL A 6 7.47 29.14 12.11
CA VAL A 6 8.20 27.93 11.70
C VAL A 6 9.05 28.26 10.48
N ILE A 7 10.23 27.65 10.38
CA ILE A 7 11.16 27.82 9.27
C ILE A 7 11.35 26.47 8.59
N CYS A 8 11.15 26.39 7.27
CA CYS A 8 11.41 25.16 6.55
C CYS A 8 12.91 24.80 6.61
N PRO A 9 13.29 23.60 7.07
CA PRO A 9 14.69 23.19 7.13
C PRO A 9 15.35 22.99 5.75
N HIS A 10 14.55 22.79 4.69
CA HIS A 10 15.07 22.58 3.33
C HIS A 10 15.34 23.88 2.56
N CYS A 11 14.42 24.84 2.61
CA CYS A 11 14.48 26.07 1.80
C CYS A 11 14.55 27.37 2.62
N SER A 12 14.53 27.27 3.96
CA SER A 12 14.53 28.41 4.88
C SER A 12 13.32 29.37 4.76
N GLU A 13 12.28 28.99 4.01
CA GLU A 13 11.03 29.74 3.93
C GLU A 13 10.34 29.81 5.30
N LYS A 14 9.81 30.97 5.66
CA LYS A 14 9.23 31.26 6.98
C LYS A 14 7.72 31.31 6.87
N GLY A 15 7.03 30.58 7.73
CA GLY A 15 5.57 30.58 7.80
C GLY A 15 5.06 30.54 9.22
N TYR A 16 3.73 30.49 9.34
CA TYR A 16 3.04 30.37 10.62
C TYR A 16 2.14 29.15 10.61
N ILE A 17 2.12 28.42 11.71
CA ILE A 17 1.15 27.35 11.96
C ILE A 17 0.23 27.78 13.09
N GLU A 18 -1.02 27.34 13.02
CA GLU A 18 -2.03 27.56 14.05
C GLU A 18 -2.25 26.28 14.86
N LEU A 19 -2.11 26.39 16.18
CA LEU A 19 -2.34 25.28 17.09
C LEU A 19 -3.56 25.57 17.96
N SER A 20 -4.42 24.56 18.07
CA SER A 20 -5.56 24.59 18.99
C SER A 20 -5.06 24.55 20.43
N GLU A 21 -5.77 25.21 21.35
CA GLU A 21 -5.40 25.20 22.77
C GLU A 21 -5.61 23.83 23.41
N ASP A 22 -6.49 23.01 22.85
CA ASP A 22 -6.77 21.67 23.34
C ASP A 22 -5.61 20.71 23.02
N SER A 23 -4.98 20.86 21.85
CA SER A 23 -3.75 20.12 21.49
C SER A 23 -2.57 20.39 22.42
N LEU A 24 -2.62 21.47 23.22
CA LEU A 24 -1.57 21.84 24.16
C LEU A 24 -1.79 21.30 25.58
N LYS A 25 -3.01 20.85 25.91
CA LYS A 25 -3.35 20.37 27.26
C LYS A 25 -2.87 18.95 27.52
N ASP A 26 -2.66 18.16 26.46
CA ASP A 26 -2.48 16.70 26.58
C ASP A 26 -1.03 16.21 26.75
N PHE A 27 -0.04 17.11 26.79
CA PHE A 27 1.39 16.72 26.85
C PHE A 27 2.08 17.25 28.10
N PRO A 28 1.89 16.59 29.26
CA PRO A 28 2.37 17.07 30.54
C PRO A 28 3.90 17.01 30.67
N ARG A 29 4.67 16.38 29.78
CA ARG A 29 6.15 16.41 29.69
C ARG A 29 6.59 16.10 28.26
N GLY A 30 7.58 16.83 27.72
CA GLY A 30 8.21 16.53 26.43
C GLY A 30 8.06 17.62 25.36
N LEU A 31 8.34 17.24 24.10
CA LEU A 31 8.18 18.05 22.90
C LEU A 31 6.88 17.65 22.19
N LEU A 32 6.14 18.63 21.68
CA LEU A 32 5.02 18.42 20.77
C LEU A 32 5.57 18.30 19.34
N ALA A 33 5.34 17.16 18.70
CA ALA A 33 5.68 16.96 17.29
C ALA A 33 4.49 17.38 16.40
N VAL A 34 4.71 18.31 15.48
CA VAL A 34 3.69 18.77 14.54
C VAL A 34 4.17 18.49 13.11
N ASN A 35 3.39 17.72 12.34
CA ASN A 35 3.69 17.50 10.93
C ASN A 35 3.25 18.73 10.10
N ILE A 36 4.19 19.32 9.35
CA ILE A 36 3.96 20.42 8.42
C ILE A 36 3.75 19.82 7.03
N ALA A 37 2.50 19.71 6.61
CA ALA A 37 2.15 19.23 5.28
C ALA A 37 2.66 20.18 4.17
N PRO A 38 2.84 19.67 2.93
CA PRO A 38 3.16 20.51 1.79
C PRO A 38 2.18 21.67 1.61
N ASN A 39 2.68 22.81 1.16
CA ASN A 39 1.94 24.05 0.89
C ASN A 39 1.37 24.78 2.11
N ILE A 40 1.61 24.32 3.35
CA ILE A 40 1.31 25.13 4.54
C ILE A 40 2.29 26.31 4.65
N ILE A 41 3.58 26.04 4.39
CA ILE A 41 4.64 27.06 4.41
C ILE A 41 5.33 27.11 3.05
N CYS A 42 5.69 25.93 2.53
CA CYS A 42 6.38 25.73 1.26
C CYS A 42 6.05 24.33 0.73
N PRO A 43 6.52 23.93 -0.46
CA PRO A 43 6.26 22.60 -1.01
C PRO A 43 6.87 21.41 -0.23
N HIS A 44 7.76 21.64 0.75
CA HIS A 44 8.41 20.57 1.52
C HIS A 44 7.57 20.12 2.72
N GLU A 45 7.57 18.81 3.01
CA GLU A 45 7.00 18.24 4.23
C GLU A 45 8.09 18.00 5.29
N PHE A 46 7.81 18.36 6.54
CA PHE A 46 8.73 18.17 7.66
C PHE A 46 7.98 18.20 9.00
N ILE A 47 8.59 17.65 10.05
CA ILE A 47 8.05 17.67 11.40
C ILE A 47 8.76 18.79 12.18
N VAL A 48 8.00 19.61 12.91
CA VAL A 48 8.55 20.60 13.85
C VAL A 48 8.31 20.12 15.28
N TYR A 49 9.34 20.22 16.12
CA TYR A 49 9.25 19.92 17.55
C TYR A 49 9.14 21.21 18.34
N LEU A 50 8.06 21.35 19.09
CA LEU A 50 7.75 22.52 19.91
C LEU A 50 7.86 22.16 21.38
N ASP A 51 8.38 23.07 22.19
CA ASP A 51 8.28 22.95 23.65
C ASP A 51 6.93 23.47 24.18
N ARG A 52 6.75 23.43 25.51
CA ARG A 52 5.54 23.94 26.17
C ARG A 52 5.28 25.43 25.98
N ASN A 53 6.34 26.20 25.69
CA ASN A 53 6.25 27.62 25.42
C ASN A 53 6.02 27.90 23.92
N LEU A 54 5.72 26.86 23.13
CA LEU A 54 5.58 26.91 21.68
C LEU A 54 6.83 27.41 20.96
N THR A 55 7.99 27.27 21.59
CA THR A 55 9.27 27.58 20.97
C THR A 55 9.70 26.38 20.16
N VAL A 56 10.06 26.62 18.89
CA VAL A 56 10.63 25.58 18.03
C VAL A 56 11.98 25.14 18.59
N ARG A 57 12.10 23.84 18.88
CA ARG A 57 13.32 23.22 19.41
C ARG A 57 14.12 22.51 18.34
N ASP A 58 13.45 21.86 17.40
CA ASP A 58 14.10 21.12 16.33
C ASP A 58 13.18 20.96 15.12
N TYR A 59 13.78 20.62 13.99
CA TYR A 59 13.11 20.26 12.74
C TYR A 59 13.57 18.87 12.31
N PHE A 60 12.64 18.05 11.85
CA PHE A 60 12.95 16.74 11.31
C PHE A 60 12.37 16.58 9.93
N THR A 61 13.25 16.38 8.97
CA THR A 61 12.90 16.03 7.60
C THR A 61 12.83 14.52 7.52
N THR A 62 11.68 13.96 7.15
CA THR A 62 11.62 12.54 6.86
C THR A 62 12.36 12.30 5.55
N ASP A 63 13.61 11.84 5.64
CA ASP A 63 14.46 11.58 4.47
C ASP A 63 13.85 10.57 3.47
N PHE A 64 12.84 9.80 3.90
CA PHE A 64 12.14 8.85 3.07
C PHE A 64 10.63 8.91 3.30
N GLN A 65 9.94 9.60 2.40
CA GLN A 65 8.52 9.36 2.19
C GLN A 65 8.35 8.35 1.07
N ILE A 66 7.66 7.26 1.37
CA ILE A 66 7.30 6.34 0.30
C ILE A 66 6.25 7.06 -0.56
N GLN A 67 6.62 7.37 -1.80
CA GLN A 67 5.71 7.99 -2.75
C GLN A 67 5.08 6.87 -3.57
N LEU A 68 3.75 6.80 -3.56
CA LEU A 68 3.03 5.93 -4.47
C LEU A 68 3.30 6.42 -5.91
N PRO A 69 3.56 5.52 -6.87
CA PRO A 69 3.83 5.92 -8.23
C PRO A 69 2.64 6.69 -8.82
N THR A 70 2.91 7.79 -9.49
CA THR A 70 1.91 8.54 -10.25
C THR A 70 1.83 7.96 -11.65
N LEU A 71 0.74 7.25 -11.96
CA LEU A 71 0.34 6.99 -13.34
C LEU A 71 -0.40 8.23 -13.84
N ARG A 72 -0.21 8.61 -15.11
CA ARG A 72 -1.18 9.49 -15.79
C ARG A 72 -2.52 8.77 -15.69
N THR A 73 -3.39 9.30 -14.84
CA THR A 73 -4.68 8.66 -14.61
C THR A 73 -5.42 8.77 -15.94
N PRO A 74 -5.89 7.66 -16.54
CA PRO A 74 -6.74 7.76 -17.72
C PRO A 74 -7.86 8.75 -17.40
N GLU A 75 -8.05 9.79 -18.22
CA GLU A 75 -9.08 10.83 -18.03
C GLU A 75 -10.53 10.27 -17.99
N LYS A 76 -10.69 8.95 -18.17
CA LYS A 76 -11.96 8.24 -18.37
C LYS A 76 -12.66 7.74 -17.09
N PHE A 77 -12.23 8.09 -15.89
CA PHE A 77 -12.89 7.57 -14.67
C PHE A 77 -14.06 8.41 -14.14
N ASN A 78 -14.48 9.44 -14.88
CA ASN A 78 -15.58 10.33 -14.51
C ASN A 78 -16.97 9.64 -14.37
N ASP A 79 -17.10 8.37 -14.73
CA ASP A 79 -18.39 7.66 -14.73
C ASP A 79 -18.62 6.72 -13.55
N LEU A 80 -17.73 6.70 -12.55
CA LEU A 80 -17.94 5.87 -11.36
C LEU A 80 -18.96 6.50 -10.41
N LYS A 81 -20.23 6.26 -10.71
CA LYS A 81 -21.32 6.45 -9.75
C LYS A 81 -21.11 5.46 -8.61
N LEU A 82 -20.90 5.99 -7.41
CA LEU A 82 -20.95 5.18 -6.20
C LEU A 82 -22.28 4.42 -6.14
N PRO A 83 -22.28 3.19 -5.59
CA PRO A 83 -23.52 2.52 -5.22
C PRO A 83 -24.34 3.42 -4.29
N LYS A 84 -25.66 3.22 -4.28
CA LYS A 84 -26.54 3.95 -3.36
C LYS A 84 -26.17 3.63 -1.91
N LYS A 85 -26.46 4.58 -1.00
CA LYS A 85 -26.08 4.51 0.42
C LYS A 85 -26.63 3.27 1.12
N GLU A 86 -27.79 2.77 0.71
CA GLU A 86 -28.40 1.56 1.26
C GLU A 86 -27.58 0.30 0.93
N THR A 87 -26.90 0.29 -0.23
CA THR A 87 -26.02 -0.82 -0.63
C THR A 87 -24.63 -0.67 -0.02
N LEU A 88 -24.11 0.56 -0.01
CA LEU A 88 -22.77 0.87 0.46
C LEU A 88 -22.76 2.20 1.20
N ASN A 89 -22.61 2.13 2.52
CA ASN A 89 -22.48 3.31 3.35
C ASN A 89 -21.01 3.52 3.76
N LEU A 90 -20.31 4.41 3.05
CA LEU A 90 -18.91 4.71 3.31
C LEU A 90 -18.67 5.38 4.67
N ASP A 91 -19.66 6.11 5.20
CA ASP A 91 -19.57 6.72 6.53
C ASP A 91 -19.37 5.64 7.60
N LEU A 92 -20.25 4.63 7.61
CA LEU A 92 -20.20 3.53 8.56
C LEU A 92 -18.87 2.76 8.47
N ILE A 93 -18.37 2.56 7.25
CA ILE A 93 -17.08 1.87 7.07
C ILE A 93 -15.93 2.70 7.65
N LYS A 94 -15.87 4.02 7.39
CA LYS A 94 -14.79 4.85 7.92
C LYS A 94 -14.87 5.05 9.43
N LEU A 95 -16.08 5.14 9.98
CA LEU A 95 -16.30 5.37 11.41
C LEU A 95 -16.06 4.11 12.24
N ASP A 96 -16.59 2.97 11.79
CA ASP A 96 -16.66 1.76 12.61
C ASP A 96 -15.56 0.74 12.28
N PHE A 97 -14.90 0.84 11.12
CA PHE A 97 -13.96 -0.18 10.68
C PHE A 97 -12.49 0.24 10.82
N PRO A 98 -11.69 -0.45 11.66
CA PRO A 98 -10.29 -0.07 11.91
C PRO A 98 -9.41 -0.10 10.67
N ALA A 99 -8.65 0.98 10.44
CA ALA A 99 -7.71 1.10 9.33
C ALA A 99 -6.70 -0.06 9.25
N ILE A 100 -6.26 -0.60 10.40
CA ILE A 100 -5.32 -1.72 10.41
C ILE A 100 -5.93 -3.02 9.85
N LEU A 101 -7.23 -3.26 10.04
CA LEU A 101 -7.90 -4.39 9.40
C LEU A 101 -7.99 -4.22 7.90
N PHE A 102 -8.26 -2.99 7.44
CA PHE A 102 -8.19 -2.63 6.03
C PHE A 102 -6.86 -3.04 5.41
N VAL A 103 -5.75 -2.69 6.05
CA VAL A 103 -4.40 -3.04 5.60
C VAL A 103 -4.24 -4.55 5.47
N HIS A 104 -4.68 -5.32 6.47
CA HIS A 104 -4.57 -6.78 6.45
C HIS A 104 -5.46 -7.45 5.38
N ILE A 105 -6.67 -6.91 5.16
CA ILE A 105 -7.58 -7.41 4.13
C ILE A 105 -7.03 -7.10 2.75
N LEU A 106 -6.57 -5.86 2.49
CA LEU A 106 -5.92 -5.51 1.23
C LEU A 106 -4.70 -6.39 0.97
N LYS A 107 -3.86 -6.63 2.00
CA LYS A 107 -2.73 -7.56 1.87
C LYS A 107 -3.19 -8.95 1.43
N SER A 108 -4.27 -9.47 2.02
CA SER A 108 -4.78 -10.79 1.67
C SER A 108 -5.33 -10.84 0.24
N ILE A 109 -5.98 -9.76 -0.23
CA ILE A 109 -6.44 -9.59 -1.61
C ILE A 109 -5.24 -9.58 -2.56
N PHE A 110 -4.23 -8.76 -2.29
CA PHE A 110 -3.01 -8.66 -3.10
C PHE A 110 -2.23 -9.98 -3.20
N LEU A 111 -2.37 -10.86 -2.21
CA LEU A 111 -1.76 -12.19 -2.21
C LEU A 111 -2.67 -13.28 -2.79
N GLY A 112 -3.92 -12.97 -3.15
CA GLY A 112 -4.89 -13.94 -3.63
C GLY A 112 -5.21 -15.01 -2.58
N LYS A 113 -5.46 -14.59 -1.34
CA LYS A 113 -5.69 -15.50 -0.20
C LYS A 113 -7.12 -15.38 0.32
N LYS A 114 -7.73 -16.54 0.58
CA LYS A 114 -9.05 -16.65 1.21
C LYS A 114 -9.00 -15.94 2.56
N THR A 115 -9.97 -15.07 2.82
CA THR A 115 -10.00 -14.22 4.00
C THR A 115 -11.30 -14.44 4.76
N ALA A 116 -11.20 -14.52 6.09
CA ALA A 116 -12.32 -14.48 7.01
C ALA A 116 -12.16 -13.28 7.93
N LEU A 117 -13.14 -12.40 7.92
CA LEU A 117 -13.24 -11.27 8.85
C LEU A 117 -14.27 -11.64 9.91
N LEU A 118 -13.84 -11.64 11.17
CA LEU A 118 -14.68 -11.89 12.33
C LEU A 118 -15.21 -10.57 12.85
N LEU A 119 -16.52 -10.38 12.78
CA LEU A 119 -17.22 -9.26 13.38
C LEU A 119 -17.71 -9.64 14.77
N ASN A 120 -17.72 -8.65 15.66
CA ASN A 120 -18.45 -8.73 16.91
C ASN A 120 -19.96 -8.67 16.63
N GLU A 121 -20.78 -9.20 17.53
CA GLU A 121 -22.24 -9.32 17.32
C GLU A 121 -22.93 -7.95 17.14
N ASP A 122 -22.39 -6.92 17.78
CA ASP A 122 -22.83 -5.52 17.63
C ASP A 122 -22.47 -4.90 16.28
N MET A 123 -21.47 -5.42 15.57
CA MET A 123 -21.02 -4.94 14.26
C MET A 123 -21.62 -5.71 13.08
N VAL A 124 -22.54 -6.65 13.31
CA VAL A 124 -23.12 -7.50 12.25
C VAL A 124 -23.78 -6.67 11.15
N PHE A 125 -24.32 -5.48 11.47
CA PHE A 125 -24.91 -4.57 10.49
C PHE A 125 -23.92 -4.10 9.41
N LEU A 126 -22.61 -4.09 9.69
CA LEU A 126 -21.57 -3.72 8.71
C LEU A 126 -21.31 -4.81 7.66
N LYS A 127 -21.79 -6.03 7.88
CA LYS A 127 -21.44 -7.20 7.07
C LYS A 127 -21.70 -6.99 5.58
N GLU A 128 -22.89 -6.52 5.22
CA GLU A 128 -23.26 -6.30 3.82
C GLU A 128 -22.50 -5.12 3.21
N HIS A 129 -22.37 -4.03 3.96
CA HIS A 129 -21.62 -2.85 3.51
C HIS A 129 -20.15 -3.17 3.24
N LEU A 130 -19.48 -3.89 4.14
CA LEU A 130 -18.09 -4.31 3.96
C LEU A 130 -17.94 -5.28 2.80
N PHE A 131 -18.87 -6.25 2.65
CA PHE A 131 -18.83 -7.18 1.52
C PHE A 131 -18.96 -6.45 0.19
N ASN A 132 -19.96 -5.57 0.06
CA ASN A 132 -20.18 -4.76 -1.13
C ASN A 132 -18.99 -3.84 -1.38
N PHE A 133 -18.50 -3.17 -0.35
CA PHE A 133 -17.35 -2.28 -0.43
C PHE A 133 -16.16 -2.96 -1.09
N PHE A 134 -15.70 -4.10 -0.55
CA PHE A 134 -14.53 -4.78 -1.09
C PHE A 134 -14.80 -5.38 -2.47
N ARG A 135 -16.01 -5.90 -2.71
CA ARG A 135 -16.40 -6.42 -4.02
C ARG A 135 -16.35 -5.36 -5.12
N TYR A 136 -16.88 -4.15 -4.84
CA TYR A 136 -16.80 -3.05 -5.79
C TYR A 136 -15.37 -2.51 -5.92
N LEU A 137 -14.63 -2.48 -4.81
CA LEU A 137 -13.27 -1.95 -4.76
C LEU A 137 -12.30 -2.75 -5.64
N THR A 138 -12.42 -4.07 -5.63
CA THR A 138 -11.54 -4.97 -6.40
C THR A 138 -12.07 -5.32 -7.78
N ARG A 139 -13.22 -4.76 -8.18
CA ARG A 139 -13.83 -5.03 -9.48
C ARG A 139 -12.84 -4.73 -10.62
N ASP A 140 -12.76 -5.66 -11.56
CA ASP A 140 -11.87 -5.60 -12.73
C ASP A 140 -10.36 -5.59 -12.40
N SER A 141 -9.98 -5.96 -11.18
CA SER A 141 -8.58 -6.07 -10.75
C SER A 141 -8.32 -7.40 -10.04
N PHE A 142 -8.61 -7.48 -8.74
CA PHE A 142 -8.34 -8.68 -7.93
C PHE A 142 -9.61 -9.50 -7.68
N GLU A 143 -9.47 -10.81 -7.78
CA GLU A 143 -10.45 -11.76 -7.26
C GLU A 143 -10.43 -11.74 -5.74
N ILE A 144 -11.62 -11.76 -5.13
CA ILE A 144 -11.77 -11.71 -3.69
C ILE A 144 -12.59 -12.88 -3.16
N GLU A 145 -11.98 -13.64 -2.25
CA GLU A 145 -12.64 -14.67 -1.45
C GLU A 145 -12.75 -14.21 0.01
N LEU A 146 -13.65 -13.26 0.27
CA LEU A 146 -13.88 -12.68 1.60
C LEU A 146 -15.16 -13.26 2.23
N ASN A 147 -15.00 -13.86 3.40
CA ASN A 147 -16.10 -14.30 4.25
C ASN A 147 -16.19 -13.37 5.46
N ILE A 148 -17.33 -12.72 5.66
CA ILE A 148 -17.57 -11.87 6.82
C ILE A 148 -18.59 -12.59 7.71
N ILE A 149 -18.17 -12.97 8.91
CA ILE A 149 -18.93 -13.86 9.80
C ILE A 149 -18.77 -13.41 11.25
N THR A 150 -19.63 -13.87 12.13
CA THR A 150 -19.46 -13.62 13.57
C THR A 150 -18.45 -14.59 14.17
N GLU A 151 -17.94 -14.25 15.36
CA GLU A 151 -17.04 -15.15 16.09
C GLU A 151 -17.72 -16.50 16.42
N ASN A 152 -19.02 -16.48 16.73
CA ASN A 152 -19.79 -17.68 17.03
C ASN A 152 -19.92 -18.59 15.80
N GLU A 153 -20.20 -18.01 14.63
CA GLU A 153 -20.22 -18.74 13.35
C GLU A 153 -18.85 -19.36 13.02
N TYR A 154 -17.76 -18.62 13.28
CA TYR A 154 -16.40 -19.11 13.10
C TYR A 154 -16.08 -20.29 14.01
N LYS A 155 -16.43 -20.21 15.31
CA LYS A 155 -16.20 -21.31 16.27
C LYS A 155 -16.90 -22.60 15.82
N LYS A 156 -18.14 -22.51 15.33
CA LYS A 156 -18.90 -23.66 14.80
C LYS A 156 -18.27 -24.25 13.53
N ASN A 157 -17.70 -23.41 12.67
CA ASN A 157 -17.22 -23.80 11.33
C ASN A 157 -15.70 -23.70 11.15
N LYS A 158 -14.92 -23.76 12.23
CA LYS A 158 -13.47 -23.47 12.24
C LYS A 158 -12.66 -24.25 11.19
N LYS A 159 -13.08 -25.50 10.89
CA LYS A 159 -12.42 -26.37 9.88
C LYS A 159 -12.48 -25.77 8.46
N LYS A 160 -13.56 -25.08 8.09
CA LYS A 160 -13.73 -24.45 6.76
C LYS A 160 -12.66 -23.39 6.48
N PHE A 161 -12.16 -22.75 7.54
CA PHE A 161 -11.20 -21.65 7.47
C PHE A 161 -9.75 -22.10 7.74
N LYS A 162 -9.42 -23.39 7.55
CA LYS A 162 -8.07 -23.92 7.78
C LYS A 162 -7.02 -23.27 6.87
N ASN A 163 -7.41 -22.90 5.66
CA ASN A 163 -6.51 -22.32 4.66
C ASN A 163 -6.82 -20.85 4.41
N SER A 164 -7.45 -20.17 5.37
CA SER A 164 -7.83 -18.77 5.28
C SER A 164 -6.98 -17.90 6.21
N MET A 165 -6.78 -16.65 5.81
CA MET A 165 -6.39 -15.58 6.72
C MET A 165 -7.60 -15.24 7.59
N VAL A 166 -7.40 -15.12 8.90
CA VAL A 166 -8.50 -14.81 9.83
C VAL A 166 -8.15 -13.59 10.65
N PHE A 167 -9.02 -12.58 10.61
CA PHE A 167 -8.83 -11.29 11.27
C PHE A 167 -9.97 -11.02 12.23
N LYS A 168 -9.67 -10.42 13.38
CA LYS A 168 -10.63 -9.95 14.37
C LYS A 168 -10.11 -8.67 15.01
N ASP A 169 -10.97 -7.65 15.14
CA ASP A 169 -10.65 -6.37 15.79
C ASP A 169 -9.40 -5.67 15.26
N LYS A 170 -8.23 -5.83 15.90
CA LYS A 170 -6.95 -5.28 15.43
C LYS A 170 -5.90 -6.37 15.19
N GLU A 171 -6.31 -7.63 15.29
CA GLU A 171 -5.42 -8.78 15.41
C GLU A 171 -5.54 -9.74 14.23
N VAL A 172 -4.42 -10.40 13.93
CA VAL A 172 -4.37 -11.53 13.00
C VAL A 172 -4.50 -12.81 13.80
N ILE A 173 -5.72 -13.31 13.92
CA ILE A 173 -6.04 -14.56 14.61
C ILE A 173 -5.39 -15.76 13.91
N ARG A 174 -5.34 -15.73 12.57
CA ARG A 174 -4.68 -16.76 11.78
C ARG A 174 -3.93 -16.16 10.60
N ASN A 175 -2.62 -16.30 10.64
CA ASN A 175 -1.72 -15.92 9.55
C ASN A 175 -1.30 -17.18 8.78
N PHE A 176 -2.09 -17.57 7.78
CA PHE A 176 -1.80 -18.76 6.98
C PHE A 176 -0.42 -18.64 6.33
N LYS A 177 0.44 -19.63 6.57
CA LYS A 177 1.85 -19.67 6.11
C LYS A 177 2.71 -18.46 6.52
N LYS A 178 2.31 -17.69 7.55
CA LYS A 178 3.03 -16.48 8.01
C LYS A 178 3.27 -15.44 6.89
N LEU A 179 2.32 -15.31 5.98
CA LEU A 179 2.44 -14.42 4.81
C LEU A 179 2.31 -12.94 5.16
N ILE A 180 1.62 -12.59 6.25
CA ILE A 180 1.56 -11.19 6.70
C ILE A 180 2.69 -10.92 7.69
N ASP A 181 3.61 -10.04 7.30
CA ASP A 181 4.60 -9.44 8.19
C ASP A 181 4.24 -7.96 8.42
N PRO A 182 3.86 -7.56 9.66
CA PRO A 182 3.48 -6.18 9.97
C PRO A 182 4.52 -5.12 9.58
N LYS A 183 5.81 -5.48 9.51
CA LYS A 183 6.92 -4.58 9.12
C LYS A 183 6.98 -4.33 7.61
N LYS A 184 6.39 -5.22 6.81
CA LYS A 184 6.39 -5.16 5.34
C LYS A 184 5.12 -4.54 4.74
N LEU A 185 4.16 -4.11 5.58
CA LEU A 185 2.88 -3.54 5.14
C LEU A 185 2.95 -2.04 4.83
N LYS A 186 4.10 -1.52 4.42
CA LYS A 186 4.30 -0.07 4.30
C LYS A 186 3.42 0.53 3.20
N VAL A 187 3.39 -0.09 2.02
CA VAL A 187 2.62 0.38 0.86
C VAL A 187 1.12 0.30 1.14
N GLU A 188 0.67 -0.83 1.69
CA GLU A 188 -0.73 -1.06 2.04
C GLU A 188 -1.20 -0.05 3.10
N ARG A 189 -0.38 0.24 4.12
CA ARG A 189 -0.67 1.29 5.10
C ARG A 189 -0.83 2.65 4.43
N GLN A 190 0.04 3.03 3.51
CA GLN A 190 -0.07 4.31 2.83
C GLN A 190 -1.34 4.43 1.98
N ILE A 191 -1.67 3.39 1.22
CA ILE A 191 -2.89 3.32 0.42
C ILE A 191 -4.12 3.52 1.33
N VAL A 192 -4.18 2.79 2.45
CA VAL A 192 -5.29 2.88 3.41
C VAL A 192 -5.32 4.24 4.11
N MET A 193 -4.18 4.77 4.54
CA MET A 193 -4.13 6.06 5.22
C MET A 193 -4.65 7.18 4.32
N LYS A 194 -4.32 7.19 3.02
CA LYS A 194 -4.88 8.15 2.06
C LYS A 194 -6.41 8.08 1.99
N PHE A 195 -6.97 6.87 2.00
CA PHE A 195 -8.42 6.68 2.04
C PHE A 195 -9.06 7.25 3.31
N PHE A 196 -8.48 6.98 4.48
CA PHE A 196 -9.03 7.45 5.75
C PHE A 196 -8.80 8.95 6.00
N SER A 197 -7.73 9.53 5.45
CA SER A 197 -7.41 10.96 5.61
C SER A 197 -8.27 11.88 4.74
N GLU A 198 -8.80 11.37 3.63
CA GLU A 198 -9.63 12.16 2.73
C GLU A 198 -11.05 12.33 3.28
N SER A 199 -11.49 13.59 3.36
CA SER A 199 -12.79 14.00 3.89
C SER A 199 -13.93 13.73 2.92
N ASP A 200 -13.71 13.92 1.62
CA ASP A 200 -14.73 13.61 0.61
C ASP A 200 -14.82 12.09 0.42
N LEU A 201 -15.99 11.51 0.75
CA LEU A 201 -16.18 10.06 0.74
C LEU A 201 -16.02 9.47 -0.65
N ALA A 202 -16.59 10.11 -1.67
CA ALA A 202 -16.56 9.60 -3.03
C ALA A 202 -15.16 9.64 -3.61
N TYR A 203 -14.48 10.77 -3.42
CA TYR A 203 -13.10 10.94 -3.83
C TYR A 203 -12.17 9.99 -3.08
N SER A 204 -12.34 9.83 -1.76
CA SER A 204 -11.54 8.88 -0.99
C SER A 204 -11.67 7.44 -1.50
N TYR A 205 -12.89 7.00 -1.80
CA TYR A 205 -13.16 5.69 -2.36
C TYR A 205 -12.52 5.52 -3.73
N LEU A 206 -12.63 6.55 -4.58
CA LEU A 206 -12.02 6.56 -5.90
C LEU A 206 -10.48 6.48 -5.80
N LEU A 207 -9.86 7.24 -4.89
CA LEU A 207 -8.43 7.17 -4.62
C LEU A 207 -8.00 5.75 -4.24
N LEU A 208 -8.71 5.11 -3.31
CA LEU A 208 -8.41 3.76 -2.86
C LEU A 208 -8.49 2.75 -4.01
N ARG A 209 -9.57 2.83 -4.79
CA ARG A 209 -9.78 1.96 -5.95
C ARG A 209 -8.68 2.13 -6.99
N ASN A 210 -8.31 3.36 -7.28
CA ASN A 210 -7.28 3.68 -8.27
C ASN A 210 -5.92 3.11 -7.87
N GLU A 211 -5.55 3.20 -6.59
CA GLU A 211 -4.30 2.60 -6.10
C GLU A 211 -4.32 1.07 -6.21
N ILE A 212 -5.44 0.42 -5.93
CA ILE A 212 -5.59 -1.04 -6.08
C ILE A 212 -5.50 -1.46 -7.55
N GLN A 213 -6.20 -0.77 -8.45
CA GLN A 213 -6.15 -1.05 -9.89
C GLN A 213 -4.76 -0.80 -10.47
N LYS A 214 -4.07 0.26 -10.03
CA LYS A 214 -2.68 0.55 -10.37
C LYS A 214 -1.75 -0.59 -9.95
N ALA A 215 -1.86 -1.06 -8.71
CA ALA A 215 -1.08 -2.19 -8.22
C ALA A 215 -1.29 -3.44 -9.09
N TYR A 216 -2.54 -3.76 -9.42
CA TYR A 216 -2.88 -4.87 -10.30
C TYR A 216 -2.26 -4.72 -11.69
N PHE A 217 -2.46 -3.56 -12.33
CA PHE A 217 -1.98 -3.29 -13.69
C PHE A 217 -0.46 -3.42 -13.78
N LEU A 218 0.28 -2.79 -12.85
CA LEU A 218 1.73 -2.85 -12.84
C LEU A 218 2.24 -4.26 -12.55
N ALA A 219 1.63 -4.98 -11.60
CA ALA A 219 1.99 -6.37 -11.32
C ALA A 219 1.74 -7.27 -12.55
N LYS A 220 0.60 -7.11 -13.23
CA LYS A 220 0.30 -7.84 -14.46
C LYS A 220 1.29 -7.53 -15.58
N SER A 221 1.73 -6.27 -15.71
CA SER A 221 2.76 -5.91 -16.68
C SER A 221 4.09 -6.59 -16.38
N ILE A 222 4.46 -6.74 -15.10
CA ILE A 222 5.66 -7.50 -14.70
C ILE A 222 5.51 -8.98 -15.04
N VAL A 223 4.32 -9.58 -14.86
CA VAL A 223 4.06 -10.96 -15.30
C VAL A 223 4.34 -11.12 -16.79
N ASN A 224 3.76 -10.26 -17.62
CA ASN A 224 3.96 -10.30 -19.07
C ASN A 224 5.44 -10.14 -19.44
N PHE A 225 6.17 -9.25 -18.76
CA PHE A 225 7.61 -9.09 -18.92
C PHE A 225 8.36 -10.40 -18.61
N VAL A 226 8.09 -11.02 -17.45
CA VAL A 226 8.73 -12.28 -17.04
C VAL A 226 8.38 -13.46 -17.95
N GLU A 227 7.20 -13.45 -18.57
CA GLU A 227 6.78 -14.48 -19.52
C GLU A 227 7.48 -14.33 -20.87
N ASN A 228 7.54 -13.12 -21.43
CA ASN A 228 8.22 -12.85 -22.70
C ASN A 228 9.73 -13.15 -22.63
N PHE A 229 10.38 -12.84 -21.50
CA PHE A 229 11.78 -13.18 -21.27
C PHE A 229 12.07 -14.68 -21.41
N LYS A 230 11.12 -15.55 -21.03
CA LYS A 230 11.31 -17.02 -21.15
C LYS A 230 11.21 -17.52 -22.58
N GLU A 231 10.48 -16.82 -23.45
CA GLU A 231 10.31 -17.23 -24.85
C GLU A 231 11.55 -16.87 -25.67
N GLU A 232 12.15 -15.71 -25.40
CA GLU A 232 13.40 -15.25 -26.02
C GLU A 232 14.59 -16.14 -25.61
N GLU A 233 14.75 -16.51 -24.33
CA GLU A 233 15.82 -17.43 -23.91
C GLU A 233 15.70 -18.83 -24.53
N ARG A 234 14.48 -19.33 -24.76
CA ARG A 234 14.27 -20.63 -25.44
C ARG A 234 14.67 -20.62 -26.90
N THR A 235 14.65 -19.46 -27.55
CA THR A 235 15.04 -19.31 -28.97
C THR A 235 16.53 -18.99 -29.13
N GLU A 236 17.18 -18.39 -28.12
CA GLU A 236 18.62 -18.08 -28.14
C GLU A 236 19.52 -19.15 -27.51
N SER A 237 19.01 -19.99 -26.60
CA SER A 237 19.77 -21.09 -25.98
C SER A 237 20.17 -22.21 -26.96
N GLU A 238 19.68 -22.18 -28.21
CA GLU A 238 20.20 -23.01 -29.32
C GLU A 238 21.44 -22.38 -30.01
N LYS A 239 21.85 -21.15 -29.67
CA LYS A 239 22.89 -20.41 -30.42
C LYS A 239 24.08 -19.89 -29.63
N VAL A 240 24.09 -19.84 -28.30
CA VAL A 240 25.18 -19.15 -27.58
C VAL A 240 25.71 -19.96 -26.39
N SER A 241 26.69 -20.80 -26.70
CA SER A 241 27.73 -21.24 -25.77
C SER A 241 28.97 -20.42 -26.12
N GLU A 242 29.27 -19.30 -25.43
CA GLU A 242 30.67 -18.79 -25.33
C GLU A 242 30.92 -17.54 -24.43
N ASN A 243 29.92 -16.81 -23.90
CA ASN A 243 30.20 -15.57 -23.13
C ASN A 243 30.07 -15.66 -21.60
N SER A 244 30.52 -16.74 -20.95
CA SER A 244 30.26 -16.99 -19.51
C SER A 244 31.20 -16.28 -18.50
N MET A 245 32.21 -15.54 -18.95
CA MET A 245 33.22 -14.99 -18.01
C MET A 245 32.80 -13.69 -17.30
N LEU A 246 31.99 -12.83 -17.94
CA LEU A 246 31.52 -11.55 -17.35
C LEU A 246 30.29 -11.74 -16.45
N ALA A 247 29.43 -12.71 -16.77
CA ALA A 247 28.26 -13.06 -15.96
C ALA A 247 28.68 -13.52 -14.54
N GLY A 248 29.77 -14.30 -14.44
CA GLY A 248 30.28 -14.77 -13.14
C GLY A 248 30.83 -13.66 -12.22
N ILE A 249 31.29 -12.53 -12.78
CA ILE A 249 31.83 -11.41 -11.97
C ILE A 249 30.68 -10.56 -11.40
N LEU A 250 29.60 -10.37 -12.16
CA LEU A 250 28.40 -9.65 -11.72
C LEU A 250 27.60 -10.43 -10.67
N GLU A 251 27.56 -11.76 -10.74
CA GLU A 251 26.93 -12.62 -9.73
C GLU A 251 27.54 -12.48 -8.33
N HIS A 252 28.83 -12.17 -8.23
CA HIS A 252 29.53 -12.07 -6.95
C HIS A 252 29.48 -10.67 -6.31
N ALA A 253 29.21 -9.60 -7.07
CA ALA A 253 29.31 -8.22 -6.56
C ALA A 253 27.96 -7.59 -6.15
N VAL A 254 26.83 -8.07 -6.70
CA VAL A 254 25.51 -7.47 -6.47
C VAL A 254 24.49 -8.55 -6.09
N SER A 255 23.81 -8.39 -4.94
CA SER A 255 22.75 -9.32 -4.55
C SER A 255 21.69 -9.44 -5.65
N LYS A 256 21.34 -10.66 -6.06
CA LYS A 256 20.30 -10.96 -7.08
C LYS A 256 19.03 -10.12 -6.94
N GLU A 257 18.59 -9.88 -5.70
CA GLU A 257 17.44 -9.02 -5.39
C GLU A 257 17.60 -7.58 -5.95
N LYS A 258 18.78 -6.97 -5.78
CA LYS A 258 19.05 -5.60 -6.24
C LYS A 258 19.00 -5.51 -7.77
N VAL A 259 19.49 -6.52 -8.48
CA VAL A 259 19.41 -6.55 -9.95
C VAL A 259 17.97 -6.68 -10.42
N ILE A 260 17.18 -7.59 -9.84
CA ILE A 260 15.75 -7.73 -10.17
C ILE A 260 15.02 -6.39 -9.95
N LEU A 261 15.27 -5.71 -8.83
CA LEU A 261 14.65 -4.43 -8.54
C LEU A 261 15.02 -3.34 -9.56
N MET A 262 16.28 -3.33 -10.02
CA MET A 262 16.75 -2.39 -11.05
C MET A 262 16.07 -2.67 -12.39
N VAL A 263 16.15 -3.92 -12.88
CA VAL A 263 15.57 -4.35 -14.15
C VAL A 263 14.06 -4.06 -14.22
N VAL A 264 13.32 -4.41 -13.17
CA VAL A 264 11.88 -4.14 -13.10
C VAL A 264 11.60 -2.65 -13.02
N SER A 265 12.41 -1.88 -12.30
CA SER A 265 12.27 -0.42 -12.25
C SER A 265 12.46 0.21 -13.63
N ASP A 266 13.50 -0.20 -14.36
CA ASP A 266 13.80 0.33 -15.68
C ASP A 266 12.71 -0.06 -16.68
N TYR A 267 12.27 -1.32 -16.67
CA TYR A 267 11.15 -1.78 -17.48
C TYR A 267 9.87 -0.96 -17.25
N LEU A 268 9.47 -0.75 -15.99
CA LEU A 268 8.25 0.01 -15.68
C LEU A 268 8.37 1.48 -16.09
N ARG A 269 9.56 2.08 -15.95
CA ARG A 269 9.83 3.43 -16.42
C ARG A 269 9.69 3.51 -17.93
N ASP A 270 10.34 2.61 -18.66
CA ASP A 270 10.43 2.68 -20.11
C ASP A 270 9.09 2.30 -20.77
N LYS A 271 8.36 1.33 -20.21
CA LYS A 271 7.09 0.86 -20.77
C LYS A 271 5.91 1.75 -20.44
N HIS A 272 5.87 2.33 -19.23
CA HIS A 272 4.69 3.03 -18.71
C HIS A 272 4.92 4.49 -18.34
N ASP A 273 6.14 5.02 -18.50
CA ASP A 273 6.53 6.36 -18.05
C ASP A 273 6.33 6.53 -16.53
N VAL A 274 6.63 5.48 -15.74
CA VAL A 274 6.40 5.46 -14.29
C VAL A 274 7.69 5.23 -13.52
N LYS A 275 8.03 6.19 -12.67
CA LYS A 275 9.09 6.02 -11.67
C LYS A 275 8.51 5.36 -10.42
N VAL A 276 9.06 4.20 -10.06
CA VAL A 276 8.59 3.40 -8.91
C VAL A 276 9.70 3.31 -7.87
N GLN A 277 9.35 3.50 -6.59
CA GLN A 277 10.30 3.33 -5.49
C GLN A 277 10.53 1.86 -5.15
N LYS A 278 11.70 1.56 -4.58
CA LYS A 278 12.12 0.19 -4.20
C LYS A 278 11.07 -0.56 -3.38
N ASP A 279 10.49 0.08 -2.36
CA ASP A 279 9.49 -0.55 -1.48
C ASP A 279 8.20 -0.91 -2.26
N TYR A 280 7.81 -0.09 -3.23
CA TYR A 280 6.66 -0.39 -4.10
C TYR A 280 6.98 -1.49 -5.11
N ILE A 281 8.19 -1.55 -5.68
CA ILE A 281 8.59 -2.68 -6.55
C ILE A 281 8.57 -3.99 -5.77
N LYS A 282 9.09 -4.03 -4.54
CA LYS A 282 9.00 -5.21 -3.67
C LYS A 282 7.56 -5.65 -3.44
N PHE A 283 6.67 -4.70 -3.17
CA PHE A 283 5.24 -4.94 -3.05
C PHE A 283 4.64 -5.54 -4.34
N LEU A 284 4.97 -5.00 -5.51
CA LEU A 284 4.51 -5.55 -6.80
C LEU A 284 5.04 -6.98 -7.04
N LEU A 285 6.33 -7.23 -6.77
CA LEU A 285 6.92 -8.56 -6.92
C LEU A 285 6.25 -9.58 -6.00
N GLU A 286 5.81 -9.17 -4.82
CA GLU A 286 5.04 -10.03 -3.91
C GLU A 286 3.68 -10.41 -4.53
N ILE A 287 2.98 -9.47 -5.16
CA ILE A 287 1.75 -9.74 -5.91
C ILE A 287 2.02 -10.72 -7.06
N VAL A 288 3.05 -10.46 -7.86
CA VAL A 288 3.45 -11.31 -8.99
C VAL A 288 3.69 -12.76 -8.54
N ASN A 289 4.44 -12.95 -7.45
CA ASN A 289 4.78 -14.27 -6.95
C ASN A 289 3.60 -15.00 -6.29
N HIS A 290 2.70 -14.30 -5.59
CA HIS A 290 1.66 -14.94 -4.77
C HIS A 290 0.26 -14.96 -5.39
N TYR A 291 -0.11 -13.90 -6.11
CA TYR A 291 -1.41 -13.79 -6.78
C TYR A 291 -1.35 -14.43 -8.17
N PHE A 292 -0.37 -14.01 -8.98
CA PHE A 292 -0.20 -14.53 -10.35
C PHE A 292 0.57 -15.85 -10.40
N ASN A 293 1.18 -16.29 -9.29
CA ASN A 293 2.03 -17.48 -9.22
C ASN A 293 3.19 -17.46 -10.25
N ALA A 294 3.64 -16.27 -10.65
CA ALA A 294 4.74 -16.09 -11.58
C ALA A 294 6.06 -16.00 -10.81
N ASN A 295 7.01 -16.89 -11.11
CA ASN A 295 8.29 -16.94 -10.40
C ASN A 295 9.25 -15.86 -10.91
N THR A 296 9.44 -14.80 -10.12
CA THR A 296 10.34 -13.68 -10.46
C THR A 296 11.82 -14.00 -10.29
N ASN A 297 12.17 -15.11 -9.63
CA ASN A 297 13.57 -15.52 -9.46
C ASN A 297 14.21 -16.05 -10.75
N LYS A 298 13.38 -16.24 -11.80
CA LYS A 298 13.80 -16.66 -13.14
C LYS A 298 14.24 -15.50 -14.04
N ILE A 299 14.20 -14.26 -13.56
CA ILE A 299 14.85 -13.14 -14.27
C ILE A 299 16.35 -13.39 -14.09
N GLU A 300 16.95 -14.14 -15.01
CA GLU A 300 18.38 -14.41 -15.06
C GLU A 300 19.09 -13.26 -15.80
N ILE A 301 20.30 -12.95 -15.34
CA ILE A 301 21.08 -11.80 -15.83
C ILE A 301 21.95 -12.31 -16.97
N THR A 302 21.32 -12.72 -18.06
CA THR A 302 22.06 -13.28 -19.20
C THR A 302 22.41 -12.21 -20.23
N ASN A 303 21.71 -11.08 -20.29
CA ASN A 303 21.90 -10.04 -21.33
C ASN A 303 21.66 -8.58 -20.86
N ILE A 304 22.21 -8.12 -19.73
CA ILE A 304 22.33 -6.67 -19.45
C ILE A 304 23.71 -6.18 -19.91
#